data_AF-A0A952HQ55-F1
#
_entry.id   AF-A0A952HQ55-F1
#
_cell.length_a   1.000
_cell.length_b   1.000
_cell.length_c   1.000
_cell.angle_alpha   90.00
_cell.angle_beta   90.00
_cell.angle_gamma   90.00
#
_symmetry.space_group_name_H-M   'P 1'
#
loop_
_entity.id
_entity.type
_entity.pdbx_description
1 polymer ?
#
loop_
_entity_poly.entity_id
_entity_poly.type
_entity_poly.pdbx_seq_one_letter_code
_entity_poly.pdbx_strand_id
1 'polypeptide(L)'
;MFEKEIEELIDEHKAINKVLKEFEKKLDNFTVLDAENLLNFVLTEVENHAIKEDEIFLPKVLKIYPNYDAESFSFAHSTIREEADYLKQAIKDVNLGKSKEDILKTYAKKLIRMIYDHFLEEENFFFPDIKRIKEKDGKYIMEEIDLKEEKEWL
;
A
#
# COMPACT_ATOMS: atom_id res chain seq x y z
N MET A 1 -12.82 4.88 16.80
CA MET A 1 -12.20 6.23 16.80
C MET A 1 -11.76 6.67 15.41
N PHE A 2 -11.20 5.77 14.60
CA PHE A 2 -10.62 6.08 13.28
C PHE A 2 -11.44 5.51 12.12
N GLU A 3 -12.69 5.09 12.36
CA GLU A 3 -13.48 4.35 11.37
C GLU A 3 -13.67 5.14 10.09
N LYS A 4 -13.97 6.44 10.19
CA LYS A 4 -14.16 7.31 9.03
C LYS A 4 -12.86 7.50 8.24
N GLU A 5 -11.75 7.81 8.90
CA GLU A 5 -10.46 7.94 8.23
C GLU A 5 -10.03 6.64 7.54
N ILE A 6 -10.25 5.49 8.18
CA ILE A 6 -9.96 4.18 7.58
C ILE A 6 -10.87 3.92 6.37
N GLU A 7 -12.16 4.23 6.45
CA GLU A 7 -13.07 4.10 5.31
C GLU A 7 -12.61 4.96 4.12
N GLU A 8 -12.12 6.18 4.37
CA GLU A 8 -11.55 7.05 3.33
C GLU A 8 -10.28 6.47 2.71
N LEU A 9 -9.37 5.88 3.50
CA LEU A 9 -8.16 5.21 2.99
C LEU A 9 -8.52 3.99 2.14
N ILE A 10 -9.46 3.15 2.59
CA ILE A 10 -9.95 1.99 1.83
C ILE A 10 -10.61 2.42 0.50
N ASP A 11 -11.33 3.53 0.48
CA ASP A 11 -11.89 4.05 -0.77
C ASP A 11 -10.80 4.54 -1.74
N GLU A 12 -9.71 5.10 -1.24
CA GLU A 12 -8.51 5.39 -2.03
C GLU A 12 -7.87 4.09 -2.58
N HIS A 13 -7.77 3.02 -1.77
CA HIS A 13 -7.27 1.72 -2.25
C HIS A 13 -8.12 1.20 -3.42
N LYS A 14 -9.45 1.28 -3.32
CA LYS A 14 -10.35 0.85 -4.41
C LYS A 14 -10.11 1.64 -5.68
N ALA A 15 -9.91 2.96 -5.56
CA ALA A 15 -9.62 3.83 -6.69
C ALA A 15 -8.27 3.48 -7.34
N ILE A 16 -7.23 3.30 -6.53
CA ILE A 16 -5.90 2.92 -6.99
C ILE A 16 -5.93 1.54 -7.67
N ASN A 17 -6.54 0.55 -7.02
CA ASN A 17 -6.68 -0.82 -7.53
C ASN A 17 -7.41 -0.86 -8.88
N LYS A 18 -8.38 0.02 -9.11
CA LYS A 18 -9.06 0.12 -10.40
C LYS A 18 -8.10 0.54 -11.51
N VAL A 19 -7.19 1.48 -11.24
CA VAL A 19 -6.19 1.93 -12.22
C VAL A 19 -5.11 0.86 -12.43
N LEU A 20 -4.62 0.23 -11.36
CA LEU A 20 -3.63 -0.85 -11.45
C LEU A 20 -4.14 -2.02 -12.30
N LYS A 21 -5.42 -2.39 -12.18
CA LYS A 21 -6.05 -3.41 -13.04
C LYS A 21 -6.01 -3.07 -14.53
N GLU A 22 -6.06 -1.79 -14.89
CA GLU A 22 -5.93 -1.39 -16.30
C GLU A 22 -4.50 -1.54 -16.82
N PHE A 23 -3.48 -1.37 -15.97
CA PHE A 23 -2.10 -1.69 -16.32
C PHE A 23 -1.87 -3.20 -16.42
N GLU A 24 -2.45 -4.00 -15.50
CA GLU A 24 -2.33 -5.46 -15.54
C GLU A 24 -2.84 -6.06 -16.85
N LYS A 25 -3.97 -5.59 -17.36
CA LYS A 25 -4.56 -6.03 -18.64
C LYS A 25 -3.63 -5.81 -19.84
N LYS A 26 -2.69 -4.87 -19.73
CA LYS A 26 -1.74 -4.53 -20.79
C LYS A 26 -0.40 -5.24 -20.65
N LEU A 27 -0.15 -5.95 -19.55
CA LEU A 27 1.17 -6.54 -19.25
C LEU A 27 1.71 -7.47 -20.35
N ASP A 28 0.85 -8.10 -21.15
CA ASP A 28 1.29 -8.96 -22.25
C ASP A 28 1.82 -8.20 -23.47
N ASN A 29 1.44 -6.93 -23.63
CA ASN A 29 1.92 -6.04 -24.68
C ASN A 29 2.36 -4.70 -24.06
N PHE A 30 3.11 -4.77 -22.96
CA PHE A 30 3.45 -3.61 -22.14
C PHE A 30 4.52 -2.75 -22.80
N THR A 31 4.19 -1.51 -23.10
CA THR A 31 5.11 -0.59 -23.80
C THR A 31 5.93 0.26 -22.84
N VAL A 32 6.99 0.91 -23.34
CA VAL A 32 7.69 1.99 -22.61
C VAL A 32 6.72 3.05 -22.11
N LEU A 33 5.78 3.49 -22.95
CA LEU A 33 4.79 4.50 -22.58
C LEU A 33 3.86 4.01 -21.45
N ASP A 34 3.45 2.73 -21.46
CA ASP A 34 2.68 2.16 -20.35
C ASP A 34 3.49 2.12 -19.05
N ALA A 35 4.79 1.80 -19.13
CA ALA A 35 5.69 1.81 -17.98
C ALA A 35 5.89 3.22 -17.41
N GLU A 36 6.07 4.24 -18.26
CA GLU A 36 6.15 5.65 -17.86
C GLU A 36 4.86 6.12 -17.20
N ASN A 37 3.71 5.76 -17.76
CA ASN A 37 2.41 6.09 -17.19
C ASN A 37 2.17 5.40 -15.84
N LEU A 38 2.55 4.13 -15.70
CA LEU A 38 2.48 3.41 -14.43
C LEU A 38 3.39 4.08 -13.38
N LEU A 39 4.63 4.36 -13.75
CA LEU A 39 5.58 5.01 -12.85
C LEU A 39 5.05 6.37 -12.40
N ASN A 40 4.53 7.19 -13.32
CA ASN A 40 3.95 8.47 -12.96
C ASN A 40 2.77 8.31 -12.01
N PHE A 41 1.87 7.37 -12.29
CA PHE A 41 0.73 7.08 -11.41
C PHE A 41 1.17 6.66 -9.99
N VAL A 42 2.21 5.83 -9.86
CA VAL A 42 2.75 5.42 -8.57
C VAL A 42 3.39 6.61 -7.83
N LEU A 43 4.22 7.40 -8.52
CA LEU A 43 4.89 8.56 -7.92
C LEU A 43 3.95 9.72 -7.59
N THR A 44 2.70 9.68 -8.04
CA THR A 44 1.69 10.67 -7.70
C THR A 44 0.63 10.08 -6.77
N GLU A 45 -0.23 9.19 -7.26
CA GLU A 45 -1.43 8.78 -6.53
C GLU A 45 -1.09 7.85 -5.36
N VAL A 46 -0.22 6.85 -5.59
CA VAL A 46 0.19 5.91 -4.55
C VAL A 46 1.08 6.61 -3.51
N GLU A 47 1.99 7.47 -3.95
CA GLU A 47 2.85 8.23 -3.04
C GLU A 47 2.06 9.24 -2.19
N ASN A 48 1.08 9.95 -2.77
CA ASN A 48 0.24 10.87 -2.02
C ASN A 48 -0.58 10.15 -0.94
N HIS A 49 -1.05 8.94 -1.25
CA HIS A 49 -1.73 8.08 -0.28
C HIS A 49 -0.78 7.66 0.84
N ALA A 50 0.40 7.14 0.52
CA ALA A 50 1.40 6.75 1.52
C ALA A 50 1.82 7.93 2.42
N ILE A 51 1.98 9.14 1.86
CA ILE A 51 2.28 10.37 2.63
C ILE A 51 1.13 10.71 3.57
N LYS A 52 -0.12 10.62 3.11
CA LYS A 52 -1.30 10.85 3.96
C LYS A 52 -1.30 9.89 5.15
N GLU A 53 -0.89 8.65 4.94
CA GLU A 53 -0.81 7.66 6.02
C GLU A 53 0.35 7.95 6.98
N ASP A 54 1.56 8.06 6.45
CA ASP A 54 2.81 8.25 7.21
C ASP A 54 2.82 9.57 7.99
N GLU A 55 2.34 10.66 7.40
CA GLU A 55 2.47 12.01 7.97
C GLU A 55 1.22 12.50 8.69
N ILE A 56 0.04 11.89 8.45
CA ILE A 56 -1.22 12.37 9.01
C ILE A 56 -1.93 11.30 9.82
N PHE A 57 -2.13 10.10 9.27
CA PHE A 57 -2.92 9.06 9.92
C PHE A 57 -2.16 8.39 11.07
N LEU A 58 -0.98 7.81 10.80
CA LEU A 58 -0.18 7.10 11.79
C LEU A 58 0.24 7.99 12.98
N PRO A 59 0.62 9.28 12.80
CA PRO A 59 0.90 10.15 13.93
C PRO A 59 -0.29 10.38 14.86
N LYS A 60 -1.53 10.38 14.34
CA LYS A 60 -2.73 10.44 15.19
C LYS A 60 -2.92 9.14 15.98
N VAL A 61 -2.68 7.99 15.36
CA VAL A 61 -2.73 6.68 16.03
C VAL A 61 -1.68 6.63 17.15
N LEU A 62 -0.43 6.97 16.86
CA LEU A 62 0.68 6.94 17.81
C LEU A 62 0.51 7.92 18.98
N LYS A 63 -0.18 9.05 18.77
CA LYS A 63 -0.54 9.96 19.87
C LYS A 63 -1.46 9.31 20.90
N ILE A 64 -2.33 8.41 20.45
CA ILE A 64 -3.33 7.72 21.27
C ILE A 64 -2.77 6.41 21.83
N TYR A 65 -2.05 5.67 21.00
CA TYR A 65 -1.42 4.39 21.35
C TYR A 65 0.04 4.36 20.87
N PRO A 66 0.99 4.91 21.67
CA PRO A 66 2.39 5.05 21.26
C PRO A 66 3.15 3.75 20.98
N ASN A 67 2.63 2.62 21.44
CA ASN A 67 3.24 1.30 21.27
C ASN A 67 2.75 0.59 20.00
N TYR A 68 1.95 1.24 19.16
CA TYR A 68 1.52 0.67 17.88
C TYR A 68 2.75 0.48 16.96
N ASP A 69 2.83 -0.66 16.26
CA ASP A 69 3.91 -0.92 15.31
C ASP A 69 3.66 -0.20 13.98
N ALA A 70 3.89 1.11 13.97
CA ALA A 70 3.83 1.94 12.77
C ALA A 70 5.04 1.73 11.85
N GLU A 71 6.13 1.15 12.34
CA GLU A 71 7.36 0.97 11.55
C GLU A 71 7.16 -0.08 10.45
N SER A 72 6.52 -1.20 10.78
CA SER A 72 6.15 -2.23 9.80
C SER A 72 5.25 -1.68 8.69
N PHE A 73 4.31 -0.78 9.04
CA PHE A 73 3.44 -0.08 8.09
C PHE A 73 4.25 0.77 7.11
N SER A 74 5.06 1.71 7.61
CA SER A 74 5.86 2.63 6.77
C SER A 74 7.00 1.94 6.00
N PHE A 75 7.45 0.77 6.47
CA PHE A 75 8.48 -0.03 5.78
C PHE A 75 8.01 -0.50 4.39
N ALA A 76 6.74 -0.91 4.28
CA ALA A 76 6.18 -1.34 3.00
C ALA A 76 6.14 -0.19 1.98
N HIS A 77 5.78 1.04 2.40
CA HIS A 77 5.87 2.23 1.55
C HIS A 77 7.28 2.47 1.01
N SER A 78 8.29 2.35 1.87
CA SER A 78 9.69 2.49 1.48
C SER A 78 10.11 1.44 0.44
N THR A 79 9.61 0.22 0.60
CA THR A 79 9.89 -0.88 -0.34
C THR A 79 9.19 -0.67 -1.69
N ILE A 80 7.98 -0.12 -1.71
CA ILE A 80 7.27 0.27 -2.94
C ILE A 80 8.02 1.39 -3.67
N ARG A 81 8.53 2.39 -2.94
CA ARG A 81 9.35 3.49 -3.51
C ARG A 81 10.63 2.95 -4.16
N GLU A 82 11.31 2.02 -3.51
CA GLU A 82 12.50 1.36 -4.06
C GLU A 82 12.17 0.59 -5.35
N GLU A 83 11.05 -0.13 -5.37
CA GLU A 83 10.61 -0.84 -6.58
C GLU A 83 10.21 0.10 -7.73
N ALA A 84 9.63 1.26 -7.42
CA ALA A 84 9.38 2.30 -8.40
C ALA A 84 10.69 2.85 -9.01
N ASP A 85 11.74 3.00 -8.21
CA ASP A 85 13.07 3.39 -8.70
C ASP A 85 13.70 2.31 -9.61
N TYR A 86 13.48 1.03 -9.32
CA TYR A 86 13.91 -0.03 -10.23
C TYR A 86 13.17 0.02 -11.57
N LEU A 87 11.85 0.26 -11.58
CA LEU A 87 11.09 0.44 -12.82
C LEU A 87 11.59 1.67 -13.60
N LYS A 88 11.85 2.78 -12.92
CA LYS A 88 12.41 4.01 -13.50
C LYS A 88 13.76 3.76 -14.17
N GLN A 89 14.64 3.02 -13.50
CA GLN A 89 15.94 2.67 -14.06
C GLN A 89 15.80 1.73 -15.28
N ALA A 90 14.87 0.77 -15.24
CA ALA A 90 14.58 -0.11 -16.37
C ALA A 90 14.07 0.65 -17.60
N ILE A 91 13.16 1.62 -17.42
CA ILE A 91 12.69 2.52 -18.50
C ILE A 91 13.87 3.24 -19.14
N LYS A 92 14.77 3.81 -18.33
CA LYS A 92 15.97 4.50 -18.82
C LYS A 92 16.88 3.57 -19.62
N ASP A 93 17.10 2.35 -19.14
CA ASP A 93 17.97 1.39 -19.84
C ASP A 93 17.37 0.90 -21.16
N VAL A 94 16.06 0.71 -21.25
CA VAL A 94 15.36 0.42 -22.51
C VAL A 94 15.49 1.59 -23.49
N ASN A 95 15.23 2.82 -23.04
CA ASN A 95 15.34 4.02 -23.89
C ASN A 95 16.77 4.27 -24.42
N LEU A 96 17.80 3.81 -23.70
CA LEU A 96 19.20 3.87 -24.13
C LEU A 96 19.65 2.65 -24.95
N GLY A 97 18.74 1.69 -25.23
CA GLY A 97 19.06 0.45 -25.94
C GLY A 97 19.95 -0.52 -25.15
N LYS A 98 20.06 -0.34 -23.83
CA LYS A 98 20.86 -1.21 -22.92
C LYS A 98 20.08 -2.43 -22.44
N SER A 99 18.76 -2.44 -22.59
CA SER A 99 17.88 -3.54 -22.21
C SER A 99 16.74 -3.71 -23.20
N LYS A 100 16.10 -4.89 -23.17
CA LYS A 100 14.91 -5.18 -23.98
C LYS A 100 13.65 -4.72 -23.27
N GLU A 101 12.65 -4.30 -24.03
CA GLU A 101 11.36 -3.80 -23.52
C GLU A 101 10.63 -4.81 -22.61
N ASP A 102 10.79 -6.12 -22.87
CA ASP A 102 10.23 -7.21 -22.04
C ASP A 102 10.59 -7.12 -20.55
N ILE A 103 11.71 -6.48 -20.19
CA ILE A 103 12.09 -6.32 -18.78
C ILE A 103 11.10 -5.42 -18.01
N LEU A 104 10.47 -4.46 -18.70
CA LEU A 104 9.53 -3.51 -18.10
C LEU A 104 8.31 -4.23 -17.52
N LYS A 105 7.83 -5.27 -18.22
CA LYS A 105 6.75 -6.14 -17.72
C LYS A 105 7.09 -6.74 -16.37
N THR A 106 8.33 -7.19 -16.19
CA THR A 106 8.76 -7.83 -14.94
C THR A 106 8.70 -6.86 -13.76
N TYR A 107 9.30 -5.67 -13.93
CA TYR A 107 9.29 -4.63 -12.89
C TYR A 107 7.88 -4.07 -12.64
N ALA A 108 7.12 -3.79 -13.70
CA ALA A 108 5.74 -3.34 -13.57
C ALA A 108 4.86 -4.34 -12.82
N LYS A 109 4.95 -5.63 -13.16
CA LYS A 109 4.20 -6.69 -12.49
C LYS A 109 4.57 -6.80 -11.00
N LYS A 110 5.87 -6.71 -10.68
CA LYS A 110 6.34 -6.76 -9.30
C LYS A 110 5.82 -5.56 -8.50
N LEU A 111 5.97 -4.35 -9.03
CA LEU A 111 5.49 -3.12 -8.39
C LEU A 111 3.98 -3.16 -8.12
N ILE A 112 3.17 -3.52 -9.14
CA ILE A 112 1.72 -3.68 -8.99
C ILE A 112 1.38 -4.68 -7.88
N ARG A 113 2.06 -5.83 -7.88
CA ARG A 113 1.82 -6.88 -6.88
C ARG A 113 2.12 -6.40 -5.47
N MET A 114 3.21 -5.68 -5.27
CA MET A 114 3.60 -5.15 -3.97
C MET A 114 2.57 -4.16 -3.42
N ILE A 115 2.03 -3.29 -4.27
CA ILE A 115 0.96 -2.36 -3.87
C ILE A 115 -0.30 -3.12 -3.44
N TYR A 116 -0.70 -4.16 -4.19
CA TYR A 116 -1.84 -4.99 -3.78
C TYR A 116 -1.62 -5.73 -2.47
N ASP A 117 -0.44 -6.33 -2.30
CA ASP A 117 -0.13 -7.08 -1.09
C ASP A 117 -0.12 -6.16 0.14
N HIS A 118 0.39 -4.94 -0.02
CA HIS A 118 0.38 -3.91 1.03
C HIS A 118 -1.04 -3.48 1.42
N PHE A 119 -1.90 -3.13 0.45
CA PHE A 119 -3.30 -2.79 0.75
C PHE A 119 -4.06 -3.94 1.42
N LEU A 120 -3.78 -5.19 1.02
CA LEU A 120 -4.36 -6.35 1.70
C LEU A 120 -3.86 -6.47 3.14
N GLU A 121 -2.59 -6.15 3.39
CA GLU A 121 -2.04 -6.16 4.73
C GLU A 121 -2.70 -5.11 5.63
N GLU A 122 -2.87 -3.90 5.11
CA GLU A 122 -3.56 -2.82 5.80
C GLU A 122 -5.02 -3.15 6.10
N GLU A 123 -5.77 -3.61 5.10
CA GLU A 123 -7.20 -3.88 5.25
C GLU A 123 -7.49 -5.05 6.18
N ASN A 124 -6.61 -6.06 6.24
CA ASN A 124 -6.84 -7.28 7.01
C ASN A 124 -6.12 -7.32 8.36
N PHE A 125 -5.07 -6.53 8.56
CA PHE A 125 -4.28 -6.55 9.80
C PHE A 125 -4.20 -5.16 10.44
N PHE A 126 -3.59 -4.17 9.77
CA PHE A 126 -3.32 -2.88 10.41
C PHE A 126 -4.61 -2.09 10.75
N PHE A 127 -5.53 -1.93 9.81
CA PHE A 127 -6.77 -1.19 10.05
C PHE A 127 -7.67 -1.88 11.08
N PRO A 128 -7.87 -3.22 11.06
CA PRO A 128 -8.53 -3.92 12.16
C PRO A 128 -7.85 -3.69 13.51
N ASP A 129 -6.52 -3.75 13.59
CA ASP A 129 -5.77 -3.52 14.83
C ASP A 129 -6.01 -2.12 15.39
N ILE A 130 -5.97 -1.10 14.53
CA ILE A 130 -6.25 0.30 14.90
C ILE A 130 -7.70 0.45 15.39
N LYS A 131 -8.67 -0.24 14.79
CA LYS A 131 -10.09 -0.21 15.23
C LYS A 131 -10.31 -0.82 16.61
N ARG A 132 -9.43 -1.73 17.04
CA ARG A 132 -9.44 -2.37 18.37
C ARG A 132 -8.85 -1.47 19.47
N ILE A 133 -8.27 -0.33 19.13
CA ILE A 133 -7.84 0.65 20.13
C ILE A 133 -9.08 1.32 20.73
N LYS A 134 -9.32 1.08 22.03
CA LYS A 134 -10.44 1.65 22.79
C LYS A 134 -9.95 2.39 24.02
N GLU A 135 -10.70 3.40 24.42
CA GLU A 135 -10.53 4.04 25.72
C GLU A 135 -11.27 3.23 26.79
N LYS A 136 -10.56 2.86 27.86
CA LYS A 136 -11.12 2.20 29.05
C LYS A 136 -10.49 2.81 30.29
N ASP A 137 -11.34 3.30 31.20
CA ASP A 137 -10.92 3.91 32.47
C ASP A 137 -9.87 5.03 32.31
N GLY A 138 -10.01 5.85 31.25
CA GLY A 138 -9.12 6.96 30.93
C GLY A 138 -7.77 6.55 30.33
N LYS A 139 -7.61 5.30 29.89
CA LYS A 139 -6.43 4.79 29.19
C LYS A 139 -6.81 4.13 27.87
N TYR A 140 -5.94 4.23 26.88
CA TYR A 140 -6.10 3.50 25.63
C TYR A 140 -5.51 2.09 25.74
N ILE A 141 -6.33 1.10 25.40
CA ILE A 141 -5.94 -0.30 25.34
C ILE A 141 -6.30 -0.87 23.97
N MET A 142 -5.57 -1.89 23.54
CA MET A 142 -5.96 -2.69 22.40
C MET A 142 -6.83 -3.84 22.89
N GLU A 143 -8.05 -3.96 22.38
CA GLU A 143 -8.94 -5.07 22.71
C GLU A 143 -8.32 -6.40 22.23
N GLU A 144 -8.19 -7.35 23.16
CA GLU A 144 -7.79 -8.72 22.84
C GLU A 144 -8.90 -9.38 22.01
N ILE A 145 -8.51 -10.11 20.97
CA ILE A 145 -9.43 -10.97 20.23
C ILE A 145 -9.68 -12.20 21.09
N ASP A 146 -10.93 -12.44 21.49
CA ASP A 146 -11.29 -13.71 22.13
C ASP A 146 -11.35 -14.82 21.07
N LEU A 147 -10.23 -15.52 20.92
CA LEU A 147 -10.06 -16.64 19.98
C LEU A 147 -11.02 -17.83 20.25
N LYS A 148 -11.88 -17.77 21.27
CA LYS A 148 -12.92 -18.79 21.49
C LYS A 148 -14.14 -18.63 20.58
N GLU A 149 -14.42 -17.45 20.04
CA GLU A 149 -15.53 -17.23 19.11
C GLU A 149 -15.19 -17.59 17.64
N GLU A 150 -13.92 -17.83 17.31
CA GLU A 150 -13.48 -18.20 15.95
C GLU A 150 -13.67 -19.68 15.58
N LYS A 151 -14.16 -20.53 16.49
CA LYS A 151 -14.43 -21.95 16.19
C LYS A 151 -15.62 -22.19 15.25
N GLU A 152 -16.34 -21.16 14.83
CA GLU A 152 -17.45 -21.28 13.88
C GLU A 152 -17.05 -21.04 12.40
N TRP A 153 -15.79 -20.67 12.12
CA TRP A 153 -15.33 -20.33 10.75
C TRP A 153 -14.28 -21.28 10.14
N LEU A 154 -13.94 -22.40 10.81
CA LEU A 154 -13.13 -23.50 10.25
C LEU A 154 -13.99 -24.74 10.00
#